data_AF-A0A0C1Z8Y1-F1
#
_entry.id   AF-A0A0C1Z8Y1-F1
#
_cell.length_a   1.000
_cell.length_b   1.000
_cell.length_c   1.000
_cell.angle_alpha   90.00
_cell.angle_beta   90.00
_cell.angle_gamma   90.00
#
_symmetry.space_group_name_H-M   'P 1'
#
loop_
_entity.id
_entity.type
_entity.pdbx_description
1 polymer ?
#
loop_
_entity_poly.entity_id
_entity_poly.type
_entity_poly.pdbx_seq_one_letter_code
_entity_poly.pdbx_strand_id
1 'polypeptide(L)'
;MSDEPRWWLYLLRSAGGRTYVGITTELERRLAQHNGEQDGGAKSTRAGRPWTLDRSWGPYSRSQASAHEYQLKRRRGARRGSWEPDPSE
;
A
#
# COMPACT_ATOMS: atom_id res chain seq x y z
N MET A 1 -17.32 5.62 21.64
CA MET A 1 -16.02 5.90 21.01
C MET A 1 -16.02 5.16 19.69
N SER A 2 -16.32 5.86 18.59
CA SER A 2 -16.42 5.23 17.28
C SER A 2 -15.00 5.01 16.76
N ASP A 3 -14.55 3.76 16.79
CA ASP A 3 -13.34 3.35 16.10
C ASP A 3 -13.66 3.31 14.61
N GLU A 4 -13.60 4.47 13.95
CA GLU A 4 -13.69 4.51 12.49
C GLU A 4 -12.51 3.71 11.93
N PRO A 5 -12.73 2.79 10.98
CA PRO A 5 -11.67 1.95 10.45
C PRO A 5 -10.59 2.83 9.85
N ARG A 6 -9.39 2.76 10.43
CA ARG A 6 -8.21 3.50 10.01
C ARG A 6 -7.61 2.84 8.77
N TRP A 7 -7.62 3.54 7.65
CA TRP A 7 -7.02 3.08 6.41
C TRP A 7 -5.58 3.57 6.30
N TRP A 8 -4.73 2.70 5.78
CA TRP A 8 -3.34 2.96 5.49
C TRP A 8 -3.11 2.82 3.99
N LEU A 9 -2.51 3.83 3.39
CA LEU A 9 -1.92 3.71 2.06
C LEU A 9 -0.55 3.06 2.22
N TYR A 10 -0.21 2.11 1.35
CA TYR A 10 1.07 1.43 1.39
C TYR A 10 1.69 1.27 0.01
N LEU A 11 3.02 1.29 0.00
CA LEU A 11 3.88 1.02 -1.13
C LEU A 11 4.72 -0.22 -0.79
N LEU A 12 4.54 -1.29 -1.56
CA LEU A 12 5.42 -2.45 -1.50
C LEU A 12 6.44 -2.40 -2.62
N ARG A 13 7.61 -2.97 -2.36
CA ARG A 13 8.67 -3.18 -3.34
C ARG A 13 9.04 -4.66 -3.40
N SER A 14 9.15 -5.17 -4.63
CA SER A 14 9.71 -6.51 -4.86
C SER A 14 11.23 -6.46 -4.95
N ALA A 15 11.88 -7.59 -4.70
CA ALA A 15 13.30 -7.76 -4.98
C ALA A 15 13.66 -7.42 -6.45
N GLY A 16 12.75 -7.68 -7.39
CA GLY A 16 12.89 -7.35 -8.82
C GLY A 16 12.55 -5.90 -9.20
N GLY A 17 12.48 -4.95 -8.25
CA GLY A 17 12.24 -3.53 -8.52
C GLY A 17 10.81 -3.16 -8.94
N ARG A 18 9.85 -4.09 -8.83
CA ARG A 18 8.43 -3.82 -9.06
C ARG A 18 7.87 -3.11 -7.83
N THR A 19 6.89 -2.26 -8.04
CA THR A 19 6.16 -1.60 -6.95
C THR A 19 4.70 -1.96 -6.98
N TYR A 20 4.10 -2.08 -5.80
CA TYR A 20 2.67 -2.26 -5.62
C TYR A 20 2.14 -1.17 -4.70
N VAL A 21 1.03 -0.56 -5.07
CA VAL A 21 0.36 0.48 -4.28
C VAL A 21 -1.04 0.01 -3.97
N GLY A 22 -1.43 0.10 -2.70
CA GLY A 22 -2.75 -0.29 -2.23
C GLY A 22 -3.12 0.42 -0.94
N ILE A 23 -4.39 0.30 -0.54
CA ILE A 23 -4.85 0.71 0.79
C ILE A 23 -5.31 -0.51 1.58
N THR A 24 -5.12 -0.48 2.90
CA THR A 24 -5.59 -1.54 3.80
C THR A 24 -5.81 -0.99 5.20
N THR A 25 -6.64 -1.66 5.99
CA THR A 25 -6.73 -1.41 7.43
C THR A 25 -5.66 -2.17 8.21
N GLU A 26 -5.08 -3.22 7.61
CA GLU A 26 -4.18 -4.18 8.27
C GLU A 26 -2.94 -4.45 7.40
N LEU A 27 -1.85 -3.68 7.62
CA LEU A 27 -0.64 -3.72 6.79
C LEU A 27 0.06 -5.09 6.83
N GLU A 28 0.25 -5.65 8.02
CA GLU A 28 0.97 -6.92 8.22
C GLU A 28 0.23 -8.07 7.57
N ARG A 29 -1.08 -8.17 7.82
CA ARG A 29 -1.95 -9.15 7.16
C ARG A 29 -1.86 -9.04 5.64
N ARG A 30 -1.88 -7.82 5.10
CA ARG A 30 -1.85 -7.59 3.66
C ARG A 30 -0.49 -7.96 3.05
N LEU A 31 0.61 -7.69 3.75
CA LEU A 31 1.96 -8.08 3.34
C LEU A 31 2.09 -9.61 3.30
N ALA A 32 1.65 -10.31 4.35
CA ALA A 32 1.64 -11.77 4.43
C ALA A 32 0.83 -12.40 3.28
N GLN A 33 -0.33 -11.83 2.95
CA GLN A 33 -1.13 -12.22 1.77
C GLN A 33 -0.35 -12.05 0.45
N HIS A 34 0.33 -10.93 0.27
CA HIS A 34 1.13 -10.69 -0.94
C HIS A 34 2.30 -11.67 -1.06
N ASN A 35 2.93 -12.05 0.05
CA ASN A 35 3.99 -13.07 0.12
C ASN A 35 3.47 -14.52 0.09
N GLY A 36 2.16 -14.71 0.26
CA GLY A 36 1.51 -16.02 0.21
C GLY A 36 1.64 -16.84 1.49
N GLU A 37 1.96 -16.17 2.59
CA GLU A 37 1.93 -16.73 3.94
C GLU A 37 0.48 -16.83 4.45
N GLN A 38 -0.44 -16.06 3.86
CA GLN A 38 -1.88 -16.10 4.15
C GLN A 38 -2.73 -16.08 2.88
N ASP A 39 -3.94 -16.63 2.97
CA ASP A 39 -4.93 -16.62 1.90
C ASP A 39 -5.53 -15.22 1.67
N GLY A 40 -5.88 -14.94 0.41
CA GLY A 40 -6.48 -13.66 -0.01
C GLY A 40 -5.53 -12.69 -0.73
N GLY A 41 -4.29 -13.11 -1.01
CA GLY A 41 -3.37 -12.37 -1.88
C GLY A 41 -3.78 -12.39 -3.35
N ALA A 42 -3.64 -11.26 -4.05
CA ALA A 42 -3.91 -11.20 -5.48
C ALA A 42 -2.96 -12.13 -6.27
N LYS A 43 -3.51 -12.96 -7.17
CA LYS A 43 -2.73 -13.93 -7.97
C LYS A 43 -1.55 -13.27 -8.71
N SER A 44 -1.71 -12.01 -9.13
CA SER A 44 -0.70 -11.22 -9.84
C SER A 44 0.51 -10.82 -8.98
N THR A 45 0.45 -10.91 -7.64
CA THR A 45 1.60 -10.57 -6.79
C THR A 45 2.54 -11.74 -6.55
N ARG A 46 2.22 -12.96 -7.01
CA ARG A 46 3.12 -14.13 -6.90
C ARG A 46 4.46 -13.91 -7.61
N ALA A 47 4.43 -13.35 -8.81
CA ALA A 47 5.63 -13.10 -9.64
C ALA A 47 6.53 -11.98 -9.12
N GLY A 48 6.11 -11.24 -8.08
CA GLY A 48 6.89 -10.16 -7.48
C GLY A 48 7.37 -10.47 -6.06
N ARG A 49 7.29 -11.72 -5.61
CA ARG A 49 7.80 -12.09 -4.27
C ARG A 49 9.34 -12.16 -4.27
N PRO A 50 10.00 -11.91 -3.14
CA PRO A 50 9.43 -11.41 -1.89
C PRO A 50 9.04 -9.92 -2.02
N TRP A 51 7.91 -9.55 -1.42
CA TRP A 51 7.50 -8.17 -1.24
C TRP A 51 7.94 -7.69 0.14
N THR A 52 8.39 -6.43 0.18
CA THR A 52 8.74 -5.71 1.40
C THR A 52 7.94 -4.42 1.46
N LEU A 53 7.59 -3.98 2.67
CA LEU A 53 6.97 -2.68 2.88
C LEU A 53 8.03 -1.59 2.69
N ASP A 54 7.88 -0.78 1.64
CA ASP A 54 8.78 0.34 1.35
C ASP A 54 8.37 1.57 2.16
N ARG A 55 7.07 1.92 2.10
CA ARG A 55 6.47 3.03 2.85
C ARG A 55 5.00 2.77 3.15
N SER A 56 4.51 3.37 4.22
CA SER A 56 3.10 3.47 4.55
C SER A 56 2.74 4.89 4.99
N TRP A 57 1.50 5.28 4.79
CA TRP A 57 0.94 6.58 5.15
C TRP A 57 -0.44 6.41 5.76
N GLY A 58 -0.75 7.23 6.76
CA GLY A 58 -1.99 7.18 7.52
C GLY A 58 -1.76 7.41 9.02
N PRO A 59 -2.77 7.14 9.87
CA PRO A 59 -4.09 6.61 9.50
C PRO A 59 -4.98 7.63 8.79
N TYR A 60 -5.83 7.16 7.87
CA TYR A 60 -6.75 7.97 7.08
C TYR A 60 -8.19 7.45 7.13
N SER A 61 -9.14 8.30 6.74
CA SER A 61 -10.46 7.83 6.30
C SER A 61 -10.35 7.02 5.00
N ARG A 62 -11.34 6.18 4.71
CA ARG A 62 -11.39 5.41 3.45
C ARG A 62 -11.32 6.33 2.22
N SER A 63 -11.97 7.48 2.29
CA SER A 63 -12.01 8.47 1.20
C SER A 63 -10.64 9.11 0.97
N GLN A 64 -9.97 9.59 2.03
CA GLN A 64 -8.60 10.13 1.95
C GLN A 64 -7.61 9.08 1.42
N ALA A 65 -7.64 7.86 1.99
CA ALA A 65 -6.77 6.78 1.54
C ALA A 65 -6.95 6.47 0.05
N SER A 66 -8.20 6.43 -0.44
CA SER A 66 -8.50 6.18 -1.85
C SER A 66 -8.06 7.32 -2.76
N ALA A 67 -8.21 8.57 -2.32
CA ALA A 67 -7.72 9.75 -3.05
C ALA A 67 -6.19 9.73 -3.17
N HIS A 68 -5.49 9.50 -2.07
CA HIS A 68 -4.03 9.38 -2.07
C HIS A 68 -3.55 8.17 -2.90
N GLU A 69 -4.24 7.03 -2.84
CA GLU A 69 -3.92 5.86 -3.67
C GLU A 69 -4.00 6.21 -5.16
N TYR A 70 -5.04 6.93 -5.57
CA TYR A 70 -5.19 7.41 -6.94
C TYR A 70 -4.05 8.36 -7.34
N GLN A 71 -3.70 9.34 -6.49
CA GLN A 71 -2.58 10.25 -6.72
C GLN A 71 -1.25 9.50 -6.87
N LEU A 72 -0.97 8.53 -6.00
CA LEU A 72 0.26 7.75 -6.02
C LEU A 72 0.32 6.79 -7.22
N LYS A 73 -0.80 6.18 -7.63
CA LYS A 73 -0.89 5.32 -8.82
C LYS A 73 -0.58 6.07 -10.12
N ARG A 74 -0.91 7.36 -10.20
CA ARG A 74 -0.58 8.22 -11.35
C ARG A 74 0.92 8.48 -11.49
N ARG A 75 1.70 8.32 -10.43
CA ARG A 75 3.17 8.35 -10.48
C ARG A 75 3.69 7.00 -10.97
N ARG A 76 4.72 6.99 -11.82
CA ARG A 76 5.32 5.77 -12.40
C ARG A 76 6.76 5.56 -11.91
N GLY A 77 7.15 4.30 -11.73
CA GLY A 77 8.54 3.91 -11.45
C GLY A 77 9.08 4.47 -10.12
N ALA A 78 10.37 4.82 -10.11
CA ALA A 78 11.09 5.30 -8.93
C ALA A 78 10.47 6.55 -8.27
N ARG A 79 9.69 7.34 -9.02
CA ARG A 79 9.03 8.57 -8.53
C ARG A 79 7.93 8.33 -7.49
N ARG A 80 7.53 7.07 -7.27
CA ARG A 80 6.59 6.70 -6.20
C ARG A 80 7.22 6.79 -4.81
N GLY A 81 8.52 6.50 -4.69
CA GLY A 81 9.22 6.51 -3.40
C GLY A 81 9.48 7.91 -2.83
N SER A 82 9.29 8.96 -3.64
CA SER A 82 9.40 10.37 -3.25
C SER A 82 8.04 11.06 -3.16
N TRP A 83 6.95 10.29 -3.16
CA TRP A 83 5.63 10.85 -2.91
C TRP A 83 5.42 10.99 -1.41
N GLU A 84 4.93 12.15 -1.02
CA GLU A 84 4.49 12.44 0.33
C GLU A 84 3.06 13.01 0.24
N PRO A 85 2.16 12.60 1.13
CA PRO A 85 0.85 13.22 1.27
C PRO A 85 1.03 14.66 1.69
N ASP A 86 0.14 15.55 1.24
CA ASP A 86 0.12 16.91 1.74
C ASP A 86 -0.23 16.87 3.24
N PRO A 87 0.58 17.48 4.13
CA PRO A 87 0.30 17.49 5.57
C PRO A 87 -0.96 18.28 5.95
N SER A 88 -1.61 18.94 4.99
CA SER A 88 -2.78 19.79 5.19
C SER A 88 -4.13 19.09 4.91
N GLU A 89 -4.15 17.83 4.48
CA GLU A 89 -5.36 17.03 4.17
C GLU A 89 -5.91 16.18 5.33
#